data_AF-A0A6N7PSP6-F1
#
_entry.id   AF-A0A6N7PSP6-F1
#
_cell.length_a   1.000
_cell.length_b   1.000
_cell.length_c   1.000
_cell.angle_alpha   90.00
_cell.angle_beta   90.00
_cell.angle_gamma   90.00
#
_symmetry.space_group_name_H-M   'P 1'
#
loop_
_entity.id
_entity.type
_entity.pdbx_description
1 polymer ?
#
loop_
_entity_poly.entity_id
_entity_poly.type
_entity_poly.pdbx_seq_one_letter_code
_entity_poly.pdbx_strand_id
1 'polypeptide(L)'
;MGTCRTRIGAWAAATALGVATLTGQPSEAAAEGPVVGTSKGIVGGALLGGELVALGMGAFGVSKGWTYLVFPPLAAVGGGIGGYFIEQSAPPAEVPLYMLAGGMALVIPTIIVTLNATIYKAPENYPNEPVQNQPAGEPALPRVSKRPIHVPMSLVDVHEGRFAMGVPALEIRPMYTPEEMAKFGVAQGREVKIPVFQASF
;
A
#
# COMPACT_ATOMS: atom_id res chain seq x y z
N MET A 1 -2.71 -38.40 -0.92
CA MET A 1 -1.74 -37.45 -0.33
C MET A 1 -1.55 -36.31 -1.30
N GLY A 2 -2.02 -35.10 -0.95
CA GLY A 2 -2.02 -33.94 -1.85
C GLY A 2 -2.38 -32.66 -1.09
N THR A 3 -1.39 -32.16 -0.36
CA THR A 3 -1.16 -30.80 0.15
C THR A 3 -2.35 -29.83 0.25
N CYS A 4 -2.82 -29.66 1.50
CA CYS A 4 -3.61 -28.54 1.99
C CYS A 4 -2.77 -27.24 1.94
N ARG A 5 -3.12 -26.30 1.06
CA ARG A 5 -2.43 -25.01 0.93
C ARG A 5 -3.05 -23.98 1.89
N THR A 6 -2.38 -23.82 3.01
CA THR A 6 -2.68 -22.97 4.15
C THR A 6 -2.88 -21.50 3.74
N ARG A 7 -4.11 -20.99 3.91
CA ARG A 7 -4.46 -19.56 3.86
C ARG A 7 -4.08 -18.88 5.18
N ILE A 8 -2.80 -18.62 5.40
CA ILE A 8 -2.31 -17.73 6.46
C ILE A 8 -1.53 -16.62 5.77
N GLY A 9 -2.22 -15.53 5.41
CA GLY A 9 -1.59 -14.41 4.73
C GLY A 9 -2.30 -13.07 4.87
N ALA A 10 -3.49 -13.03 5.48
CA ALA A 10 -4.29 -11.81 5.56
C ALA A 10 -4.20 -11.06 6.90
N TRP A 11 -3.52 -11.62 7.92
CA TRP A 11 -3.53 -11.05 9.28
C TRP A 11 -2.19 -10.49 9.77
N ALA A 12 -1.12 -10.55 8.96
CA ALA A 12 0.19 -10.04 9.35
C ALA A 12 0.46 -8.58 8.92
N ALA A 13 -0.37 -8.00 8.06
CA ALA A 13 -0.18 -6.64 7.56
C ALA A 13 -0.67 -5.55 8.54
N ALA A 14 -1.54 -5.89 9.50
CA ALA A 14 -2.10 -4.92 10.44
C ALA A 14 -1.21 -4.66 11.68
N THR A 15 -0.25 -5.54 11.99
CA THR A 15 0.55 -5.42 13.22
C THR A 15 1.82 -4.60 13.05
N ALA A 16 2.39 -4.48 11.84
CA ALA A 16 3.63 -3.72 11.63
C ALA A 16 3.43 -2.20 11.55
N LEU A 17 2.25 -1.74 11.12
CA LEU A 17 1.89 -0.31 11.08
C LEU A 17 1.22 0.20 12.37
N GLY A 18 0.74 -0.69 13.23
CA GLY A 18 0.01 -0.35 14.46
C GLY A 18 0.88 -0.09 15.69
N VAL A 19 2.14 -0.52 15.70
CA VAL A 19 3.02 -0.38 16.88
C VAL A 19 3.67 1.01 16.95
N ALA A 20 3.85 1.71 15.83
CA ALA A 20 4.45 3.05 15.81
C ALA A 20 3.49 4.18 16.19
N THR A 21 2.16 3.96 16.13
CA THR A 21 1.16 5.02 16.34
C THR A 21 0.62 5.11 17.77
N LEU A 22 0.98 4.21 18.69
CA LEU A 22 0.38 4.15 20.03
C LEU A 22 1.29 4.57 21.20
N THR A 23 2.54 4.99 20.97
CA THR A 23 3.45 5.40 22.07
C THR A 23 3.99 6.82 21.98
N GLY A 24 3.56 7.60 20.96
CA GLY A 24 3.87 9.02 20.90
C GLY A 24 3.00 9.81 21.89
N GLN A 25 3.37 9.86 23.17
CA GLN A 25 2.81 10.87 24.06
C GLN A 25 3.21 12.25 23.52
N PRO A 26 2.27 13.17 23.27
CA PRO A 26 2.61 14.56 23.00
C PRO A 26 3.24 15.14 24.27
N SER A 27 4.57 15.21 24.30
CA SER A 27 5.27 15.98 25.33
C SER A 27 5.16 17.46 24.96
N GLU A 28 4.66 18.28 25.89
CA GLU A 28 4.79 19.73 25.80
C GLU A 28 6.27 20.09 25.63
N ALA A 29 6.56 20.97 24.67
CA ALA A 29 7.87 21.57 24.51
C ALA A 29 8.05 22.65 25.59
N ALA A 30 8.56 22.24 26.75
CA ALA A 30 9.14 23.18 27.70
C ALA A 30 10.53 23.58 27.18
N ALA A 31 10.59 24.73 26.51
CA ALA A 31 11.85 25.31 26.05
C ALA A 31 12.56 25.97 27.23
N GLU A 32 13.42 25.24 27.95
CA GLU A 32 14.44 25.82 28.84
C GLU A 32 15.44 24.72 29.29
N GLY A 33 16.45 24.43 28.45
CA GLY A 33 17.56 23.56 28.85
C GLY A 33 18.41 23.02 27.69
N PRO A 34 19.66 22.56 27.96
CA PRO A 34 20.53 21.95 26.96
C PRO A 34 19.84 20.77 26.27
N VAL A 35 20.04 20.61 24.97
CA VAL A 35 19.39 19.55 24.18
C VAL A 35 19.89 18.18 24.67
N VAL A 36 19.11 17.49 25.50
CA VAL A 36 19.45 16.15 25.97
C VAL A 36 19.12 15.14 24.86
N GLY A 37 20.06 14.26 24.53
CA GLY A 37 19.92 13.20 23.52
C GLY A 37 18.93 12.12 23.91
N THR A 38 17.66 12.50 24.06
CA THR A 38 16.61 11.59 24.51
C THR A 38 16.09 10.82 23.30
N SER A 39 16.62 9.61 23.10
CA SER A 39 16.14 8.61 22.12
C SER A 39 16.22 9.01 20.62
N LYS A 40 16.73 10.20 20.29
CA LYS A 40 16.88 10.69 18.91
C LYS A 40 17.86 9.86 18.09
N GLY A 41 18.91 9.35 18.72
CA GLY A 41 19.92 8.48 18.13
C GLY A 41 19.36 7.08 17.88
N ILE A 42 18.55 6.53 18.79
CA ILE A 42 17.87 5.24 18.54
C ILE A 42 16.92 5.36 17.35
N VAL A 43 16.03 6.36 17.37
CA VAL A 43 15.04 6.56 16.29
C VAL A 43 15.75 6.93 14.98
N GLY A 44 16.73 7.82 15.03
CA GLY A 44 17.51 8.24 13.87
C GLY A 44 18.35 7.12 13.29
N GLY A 45 18.99 6.32 14.13
CA GLY A 45 19.75 5.14 13.74
C GLY A 45 18.84 4.07 13.12
N ALA A 46 17.64 3.86 13.67
CA ALA A 46 16.67 2.92 13.11
C ALA A 46 16.16 3.36 11.74
N LEU A 47 15.78 4.63 11.59
CA LEU A 47 15.38 5.19 10.31
C LEU A 47 16.54 5.09 9.31
N LEU A 48 17.72 5.60 9.65
CA LEU A 48 18.88 5.61 8.76
C LEU A 48 19.30 4.19 8.35
N GLY A 49 19.27 3.22 9.27
CA GLY A 49 19.59 1.81 8.99
C GLY A 49 18.59 1.16 8.02
N GLY A 50 17.29 1.36 8.24
CA GLY A 50 16.26 0.83 7.34
C GLY A 50 16.30 1.48 5.96
N GLU A 51 16.43 2.80 5.92
CA GLU A 51 16.48 3.60 4.69
C GLU A 51 17.69 3.24 3.83
N LEU A 52 18.88 3.09 4.40
CA LEU A 52 20.08 2.70 3.63
C LEU A 52 19.92 1.35 2.93
N VAL A 53 19.29 0.38 3.58
CA VAL A 53 19.05 -0.94 3.00
C VAL A 53 17.93 -0.91 1.98
N ALA A 54 16.80 -0.24 2.27
CA ALA A 54 15.70 -0.08 1.34
C ALA A 54 16.12 0.65 0.06
N LEU A 55 16.82 1.78 0.21
CA LEU A 55 17.36 2.58 -0.88
C LEU A 55 18.39 1.77 -1.68
N GLY A 56 19.33 1.09 -1.01
CA GLY A 56 20.30 0.23 -1.66
C GLY A 56 19.64 -0.86 -2.51
N MET A 57 18.68 -1.60 -1.96
CA MET A 57 17.94 -2.62 -2.71
C MET A 57 17.19 -2.04 -3.91
N GLY A 58 16.52 -0.90 -3.74
CA GLY A 58 15.84 -0.24 -4.85
C GLY A 58 16.80 0.28 -5.92
N ALA A 59 17.95 0.82 -5.52
CA ALA A 59 19.00 1.27 -6.44
C ALA A 59 19.62 0.10 -7.23
N PHE A 60 19.75 -1.08 -6.60
CA PHE A 60 20.18 -2.32 -7.28
C PHE A 60 19.03 -3.06 -8.01
N GLY A 61 17.82 -2.51 -8.06
CA GLY A 61 16.71 -3.04 -8.85
C GLY A 61 16.05 -4.30 -8.27
N VAL A 62 16.13 -4.52 -6.96
CA VAL A 62 15.44 -5.62 -6.30
C VAL A 62 13.92 -5.40 -6.44
N SER A 63 13.22 -6.26 -7.16
CA SER A 63 11.78 -6.06 -7.44
C SER A 63 10.84 -6.87 -6.54
N LYS A 64 11.38 -7.81 -5.74
CA LYS A 64 10.55 -8.71 -4.92
C LYS A 64 10.06 -8.00 -3.66
N GLY A 65 8.76 -7.69 -3.57
CA GLY A 65 8.19 -6.99 -2.41
C GLY A 65 8.52 -7.59 -1.03
N TRP A 66 8.63 -8.92 -0.92
CA TRP A 66 8.97 -9.58 0.35
C TRP A 66 10.35 -9.17 0.91
N THR A 67 11.33 -8.86 0.06
CA THR A 67 12.66 -8.45 0.54
C THR A 67 12.60 -7.09 1.24
N TYR A 68 11.73 -6.19 0.78
CA TYR A 68 11.49 -4.89 1.43
C TYR A 68 10.76 -5.00 2.77
N LEU A 69 10.10 -6.13 3.05
CA LEU A 69 9.47 -6.37 4.35
C LEU A 69 10.44 -6.93 5.39
N VAL A 70 11.53 -7.57 4.98
CA VAL A 70 12.43 -8.27 5.92
C VAL A 70 13.72 -7.49 6.13
N PHE A 71 14.40 -7.11 5.05
CA PHE A 71 15.75 -6.55 5.17
C PHE A 71 15.77 -5.12 5.75
N PRO A 72 14.90 -4.18 5.33
CA PRO A 72 14.88 -2.84 5.90
C PRO A 72 14.49 -2.83 7.39
N PRO A 73 13.44 -3.55 7.85
CA PRO A 73 13.15 -3.62 9.29
C PRO A 73 14.27 -4.28 10.10
N LEU A 74 14.90 -5.34 9.57
CA LEU A 74 16.05 -5.97 10.22
C LEU A 74 17.22 -4.99 10.36
N ALA A 75 17.50 -4.23 9.32
CA ALA A 75 18.53 -3.19 9.32
C ALA A 75 18.15 -2.02 10.25
N ALA A 76 16.87 -1.68 10.35
CA ALA A 76 16.39 -0.66 11.30
C ALA A 76 16.60 -1.09 12.75
N VAL A 77 16.43 -2.37 13.09
CA VAL A 77 16.79 -2.89 14.43
C VAL A 77 18.28 -2.73 14.67
N GLY A 78 19.13 -3.13 13.71
CA GLY A 78 20.58 -2.96 13.81
C GLY A 78 21.01 -1.50 13.94
N GLY A 79 20.38 -0.62 13.16
CA GLY A 79 20.60 0.82 13.18
C GLY A 79 20.16 1.45 14.50
N GLY A 80 19.03 1.02 15.07
CA GLY A 80 18.57 1.46 16.39
C GLY A 80 19.50 1.05 17.52
N ILE A 81 20.03 -0.18 17.47
CA ILE A 81 21.08 -0.64 18.41
C ILE A 81 22.33 0.23 18.26
N GLY A 82 22.78 0.50 17.03
CA GLY A 82 23.91 1.40 16.79
C GLY A 82 23.66 2.82 17.32
N GLY A 83 22.44 3.33 17.11
CA GLY A 83 21.98 4.62 17.61
C GLY A 83 21.99 4.73 19.14
N TYR A 84 21.62 3.65 19.83
CA TYR A 84 21.72 3.56 21.29
C TYR A 84 23.16 3.69 21.78
N PHE A 85 24.11 2.98 21.18
CA PHE A 85 25.52 3.08 21.56
C PHE A 85 26.12 4.47 21.25
N ILE A 86 25.64 5.12 20.18
CA ILE A 86 26.03 6.50 19.87
C ILE A 86 25.52 7.45 20.94
N GLU A 87 24.28 7.33 21.41
CA GLU A 87 23.76 8.15 22.52
C GLU A 87 24.54 7.94 23.81
N GLN A 88 24.90 6.70 24.13
CA GLN A 88 25.65 6.36 25.34
C GLN A 88 27.07 6.93 25.36
N SER A 89 27.67 7.17 24.19
CA SER A 89 29.03 7.68 24.08
C SER A 89 29.18 9.17 24.44
N ALA A 90 28.11 9.80 24.96
CA ALA A 90 28.01 11.21 25.26
C ALA A 90 28.51 12.17 24.15
N PRO A 91 28.15 11.94 22.87
CA PRO A 91 28.49 12.87 21.80
C PRO A 91 27.74 14.20 21.98
N PRO A 92 28.18 15.28 21.30
CA PRO A 92 27.36 16.48 21.15
C PRO A 92 25.96 16.12 20.68
N ALA A 93 24.93 16.77 21.24
CA ALA A 93 23.53 16.47 20.96
C ALA A 93 23.12 16.61 19.48
N GLU A 94 23.99 17.24 18.69
CA GLU A 94 23.89 17.38 17.24
C GLU A 94 24.01 16.04 16.50
N VAL A 95 24.80 15.09 16.99
CA VAL A 95 25.01 13.81 16.27
C VAL A 95 23.71 12.98 16.20
N PRO A 96 23.00 12.72 17.32
CA PRO A 96 21.68 12.09 17.28
C PRO A 96 20.66 12.89 16.45
N LEU A 97 20.77 14.23 16.47
CA LEU A 97 19.89 15.11 15.71
C LEU A 97 20.12 14.97 14.20
N TYR A 98 21.37 14.91 13.74
CA TYR A 98 21.72 14.71 12.33
C TYR A 98 21.38 13.31 11.85
N MET A 99 21.55 12.28 12.68
CA MET A 99 21.09 10.93 12.33
C MET A 99 19.57 10.88 12.12
N LEU A 100 18.81 11.49 13.03
CA LEU A 100 17.36 11.59 12.91
C LEU A 100 16.94 12.39 11.67
N ALA A 101 17.51 13.58 11.50
CA ALA A 101 17.23 14.45 10.37
C ALA A 101 17.61 13.77 9.04
N GLY A 102 18.75 13.10 8.99
CA GLY A 102 19.21 12.33 7.84
C GLY A 102 18.28 11.16 7.51
N GLY A 103 17.85 10.40 8.52
CA GLY A 103 16.86 9.33 8.35
C GLY A 103 15.55 9.84 7.75
N MET A 104 15.01 10.94 8.28
CA MET A 104 13.78 11.56 7.75
C MET A 104 13.96 12.14 6.34
N ALA A 105 15.13 12.73 6.06
CA ALA A 105 15.43 13.28 4.75
C ALA A 105 15.53 12.20 3.68
N LEU A 106 15.96 10.98 4.03
CA LEU A 106 16.06 9.86 3.11
C LEU A 106 14.71 9.19 2.77
N VAL A 107 13.65 9.43 3.56
CA VAL A 107 12.34 8.80 3.32
C VAL A 107 11.82 9.08 1.91
N ILE A 108 11.86 10.34 1.46
CA ILE A 108 11.36 10.72 0.13
C ILE A 108 12.14 10.02 -1.00
N PRO A 109 13.48 10.13 -1.09
CA PRO A 109 14.22 9.46 -2.15
C PRO A 109 14.09 7.93 -2.07
N THR A 110 14.04 7.34 -0.89
CA THR A 110 13.81 5.88 -0.74
C THR A 110 12.46 5.47 -1.29
N ILE A 111 11.38 6.20 -0.99
CA ILE A 111 10.05 5.89 -1.55
C ILE A 111 10.11 5.93 -3.09
N ILE A 112 10.71 6.96 -3.68
CA ILE A 112 10.82 7.08 -5.15
C ILE A 112 11.57 5.89 -5.75
N VAL A 113 12.72 5.55 -5.18
CA VAL A 113 13.60 4.49 -5.70
C VAL A 113 12.98 3.11 -5.50
N THR A 114 12.39 2.83 -4.34
CA THR A 114 11.75 1.54 -4.05
C THR A 114 10.49 1.33 -4.87
N LEU A 115 9.67 2.37 -5.06
CA LEU A 115 8.50 2.29 -5.95
C LEU A 115 8.92 2.04 -7.39
N ASN A 116 9.93 2.76 -7.89
CA ASN A 116 10.44 2.55 -9.25
C ASN A 116 10.98 1.13 -9.47
N ALA A 117 11.64 0.54 -8.46
CA ALA A 117 12.15 -0.82 -8.53
C ALA A 117 11.04 -1.89 -8.46
N THR A 118 9.92 -1.58 -7.82
CA THR A 118 8.82 -2.53 -7.55
C THR A 118 7.63 -2.38 -8.50
N ILE A 119 7.73 -1.52 -9.52
CA ILE A 119 6.66 -1.39 -10.52
C ILE A 119 6.35 -2.73 -11.18
N TYR A 120 5.07 -2.94 -11.50
CA TYR A 120 4.65 -4.10 -12.26
C TYR A 120 5.27 -4.05 -13.66
N LYS A 121 5.99 -5.11 -14.03
CA LYS A 121 6.48 -5.34 -15.39
C LYS A 121 5.64 -6.45 -16.01
N ALA A 122 5.02 -6.16 -17.16
CA ALA A 122 4.27 -7.17 -17.88
C ALA A 122 5.21 -8.32 -18.28
N PRO A 123 4.76 -9.58 -18.13
CA PRO A 123 5.55 -10.72 -18.59
C PRO A 123 5.70 -10.65 -20.11
N GLU A 124 6.92 -10.89 -20.62
CA GLU A 124 7.20 -10.88 -22.07
C GLU A 124 6.53 -12.03 -22.80
N ASN A 125 6.25 -13.13 -22.10
CA ASN A 125 5.54 -14.27 -22.65
C ASN A 125 4.38 -14.62 -21.73
N TYR A 126 3.17 -14.51 -22.25
CA TYR A 126 2.02 -15.12 -21.60
C TYR A 126 2.01 -16.61 -21.99
N PRO A 127 2.11 -17.54 -21.03
CA PRO A 127 2.15 -18.98 -21.34
C PRO A 127 0.88 -19.53 -22.03
N ASN A 128 -0.14 -18.68 -22.22
CA ASN A 128 -1.39 -19.02 -22.92
C ASN A 128 -1.73 -18.02 -24.05
N GLU A 129 -0.78 -17.24 -24.54
CA GLU A 129 -1.01 -16.46 -25.76
C GLU A 129 -1.09 -17.42 -26.95
N PRO A 130 -2.21 -17.44 -27.71
CA PRO A 130 -2.24 -18.16 -28.97
C PRO A 130 -1.18 -17.52 -29.88
N VAL A 131 -0.29 -18.34 -30.45
CA VAL A 131 0.74 -17.94 -31.40
C VAL A 131 0.13 -16.97 -32.41
N GLN A 132 0.59 -15.71 -32.41
CA GLN A 132 0.15 -14.72 -33.39
C GLN A 132 0.60 -15.20 -34.78
N ASN A 133 -0.40 -15.48 -35.62
CA ASN A 133 -0.21 -15.86 -37.02
C ASN A 133 0.67 -14.82 -37.74
N GLN A 134 1.82 -15.28 -38.21
CA GLN A 134 2.56 -14.64 -39.29
C GLN A 134 1.62 -14.56 -40.52
N PRO A 135 1.58 -13.45 -41.28
CA PRO A 135 0.52 -13.23 -42.27
C PRO A 135 0.73 -14.13 -43.49
N ALA A 136 0.05 -15.28 -43.49
CA ALA A 136 -0.16 -16.09 -44.67
C ALA A 136 -1.67 -16.14 -44.93
N GLY A 137 -2.09 -15.44 -46.00
CA GLY A 137 -3.34 -15.58 -46.72
C GLY A 137 -4.63 -15.66 -45.90
N GLU A 138 -5.56 -14.75 -46.14
CA GLU A 138 -6.95 -14.96 -45.75
C GLU A 138 -7.47 -16.31 -46.28
N PRO A 139 -7.98 -17.20 -45.40
CA PRO A 139 -9.36 -17.61 -45.61
C PRO A 139 -10.18 -17.79 -44.31
N ALA A 140 -11.41 -17.27 -44.38
CA ALA A 140 -12.60 -17.54 -43.56
C ALA A 140 -12.41 -17.64 -42.03
N LEU A 141 -12.61 -16.52 -41.33
CA LEU A 141 -12.76 -16.44 -39.88
C LEU A 141 -13.94 -17.31 -39.38
N PRO A 142 -13.75 -18.29 -38.49
CA PRO A 142 -14.83 -18.71 -37.61
C PRO A 142 -15.04 -17.59 -36.57
N ARG A 143 -16.27 -17.07 -36.49
CA ARG A 143 -16.65 -16.04 -35.51
C ARG A 143 -16.40 -16.57 -34.09
N VAL A 144 -15.27 -16.21 -33.49
CA VAL A 144 -15.03 -16.43 -32.06
C VAL A 144 -15.91 -15.45 -31.31
N SER A 145 -16.95 -16.00 -30.67
CA SER A 145 -17.82 -15.25 -29.76
C SER A 145 -16.96 -14.65 -28.64
N LYS A 146 -16.75 -13.33 -28.71
CA LYS A 146 -16.13 -12.54 -27.66
C LYS A 146 -17.13 -12.47 -26.50
N ARG A 147 -17.12 -13.46 -25.61
CA ARG A 147 -17.96 -13.38 -24.40
C ARG A 147 -17.50 -12.17 -23.59
N PRO A 148 -18.38 -11.21 -23.29
CA PRO A 148 -18.02 -10.04 -22.50
C PRO A 148 -17.58 -10.51 -21.10
N ILE A 149 -16.48 -9.93 -20.59
CA ILE A 149 -16.05 -10.15 -19.21
C ILE A 149 -17.06 -9.46 -18.30
N HIS A 150 -17.79 -10.25 -17.51
CA HIS A 150 -18.77 -9.75 -16.54
C HIS A 150 -18.06 -9.26 -15.27
N VAL A 151 -18.21 -7.98 -14.95
CA VAL A 151 -17.70 -7.39 -13.70
C VAL A 151 -18.88 -7.29 -12.73
N PRO A 152 -18.84 -7.94 -11.55
CA PRO A 152 -19.95 -7.92 -10.61
C PRO A 152 -20.15 -6.52 -10.04
N MET A 153 -21.31 -5.93 -10.31
CA MET A 153 -21.65 -4.56 -9.87
C MET A 153 -22.40 -4.53 -8.53
N SER A 154 -22.68 -5.70 -7.93
CA SER A 154 -23.38 -5.85 -6.66
C SER A 154 -22.65 -6.82 -5.72
N LEU A 155 -23.03 -6.80 -4.43
CA LEU A 155 -22.45 -7.69 -3.42
C LEU A 155 -22.69 -9.17 -3.76
N VAL A 156 -23.85 -9.48 -4.34
CA VAL A 156 -24.20 -10.82 -4.83
C VAL A 156 -24.78 -10.69 -6.24
N ASP A 157 -24.07 -11.23 -7.22
CA ASP A 157 -24.46 -11.15 -8.62
C ASP A 157 -24.63 -12.55 -9.23
N VAL A 158 -25.75 -12.75 -9.92
CA VAL A 158 -26.08 -14.00 -10.61
C VAL A 158 -26.15 -13.72 -12.11
N HIS A 159 -25.15 -14.21 -12.84
CA HIS A 159 -25.01 -13.99 -14.29
C HIS A 159 -24.84 -15.32 -15.01
N GLU A 160 -25.77 -15.65 -15.92
CA GLU A 160 -25.79 -16.91 -16.69
C GLU A 160 -25.61 -18.18 -15.83
N GLY A 161 -26.25 -18.21 -14.66
CA GLY A 161 -26.17 -19.34 -13.71
C GLY A 161 -24.87 -19.43 -12.91
N ARG A 162 -23.98 -18.43 -12.99
CA ARG A 162 -22.78 -18.33 -12.16
C ARG A 162 -23.01 -17.33 -11.03
N PHE A 163 -22.55 -17.70 -9.83
CA PHE A 163 -22.61 -16.85 -8.64
C PHE A 163 -21.30 -16.08 -8.48
N ALA A 164 -21.38 -14.75 -8.38
CA ALA A 164 -20.24 -13.88 -8.15
C ALA A 164 -20.49 -12.98 -6.93
N MET A 165 -19.43 -12.67 -6.18
CA MET A 165 -19.45 -11.74 -5.06
C MET A 165 -18.44 -10.63 -5.34
N GLY A 166 -18.91 -9.38 -5.36
CA GLY A 166 -18.11 -8.21 -5.71
C GLY A 166 -18.16 -7.12 -4.64
N VAL A 167 -17.25 -6.15 -4.76
CA VAL A 167 -17.34 -4.91 -3.97
C VAL A 167 -18.26 -3.96 -4.72
N PRO A 168 -19.42 -3.57 -4.17
CA PRO A 168 -20.39 -2.76 -4.89
C PRO A 168 -19.89 -1.33 -5.10
N ALA A 169 -20.18 -0.76 -6.27
CA ALA A 169 -19.98 0.66 -6.51
C ALA A 169 -21.01 1.46 -5.69
N LEU A 170 -20.54 2.26 -4.73
CA LEU A 170 -21.39 3.09 -3.88
C LEU A 170 -21.84 4.33 -4.65
N GLU A 171 -23.14 4.55 -4.78
CA GLU A 171 -23.68 5.77 -5.40
C GLU A 171 -24.27 6.70 -4.34
N ILE A 172 -23.82 7.95 -4.33
CA ILE A 172 -24.27 8.99 -3.40
C ILE A 172 -25.01 10.06 -4.21
N ARG A 173 -26.31 10.24 -3.97
CA ARG A 173 -27.11 11.27 -4.63
C ARG A 173 -27.71 12.26 -3.62
N PRO A 174 -27.84 13.55 -3.99
CA PRO A 174 -28.62 14.49 -3.20
C PRO A 174 -30.11 14.11 -3.27
N MET A 175 -30.80 14.12 -2.12
CA MET A 175 -32.22 13.74 -2.02
C MET A 175 -33.17 14.77 -2.62
N TYR A 176 -32.78 16.05 -2.61
CA TYR A 176 -33.62 17.15 -3.07
C TYR A 176 -32.87 17.97 -4.10
N THR A 177 -33.60 18.42 -5.11
CA THR A 177 -33.07 19.37 -6.09
C THR A 177 -33.05 20.79 -5.49
N PRO A 178 -32.20 21.70 -6.00
CA PRO A 178 -32.13 23.08 -5.50
C PRO A 178 -33.48 23.82 -5.58
N GLU A 179 -34.31 23.50 -6.57
CA GLU A 179 -35.64 24.09 -6.76
C GLU A 179 -36.64 23.62 -5.69
N GLU A 180 -36.59 22.34 -5.30
CA GLU A 180 -37.43 21.78 -4.24
C GLU A 180 -37.03 22.28 -2.85
N MET A 181 -35.72 22.49 -2.62
CA MET A 181 -35.24 23.09 -1.38
C MET A 181 -35.79 24.52 -1.20
N ALA A 182 -35.80 25.32 -2.28
CA ALA A 182 -36.33 26.67 -2.27
C ALA A 182 -37.86 26.71 -2.07
N LYS A 183 -38.57 25.72 -2.62
CA LYS A 183 -40.04 25.65 -2.58
C LYS A 183 -40.59 25.07 -1.28
N PHE A 184 -39.92 24.08 -0.69
CA PHE A 184 -40.42 23.32 0.46
C PHE A 184 -39.61 23.55 1.75
N GLY A 185 -38.52 24.30 1.71
CA GLY A 185 -37.73 24.67 2.89
C GLY A 185 -37.05 23.48 3.59
N VAL A 186 -36.90 22.36 2.87
CA VAL A 186 -36.36 21.10 3.42
C VAL A 186 -34.83 21.14 3.48
N ALA A 187 -34.28 20.58 4.55
CA ALA A 187 -32.84 20.40 4.70
C ALA A 187 -32.33 19.32 3.75
N GLN A 188 -31.16 19.53 3.14
CA GLN A 188 -30.58 18.60 2.18
C GLN A 188 -30.25 17.25 2.85
N GLY A 189 -30.83 16.17 2.33
CA GLY A 189 -30.46 14.80 2.69
C GLY A 189 -29.51 14.18 1.67
N ARG A 190 -28.66 13.25 2.12
CA ARG A 190 -27.84 12.40 1.23
C ARG A 190 -28.46 11.02 1.18
N GLU A 191 -28.77 10.55 -0.02
CA GLU A 191 -29.16 9.16 -0.25
C GLU A 191 -27.92 8.35 -0.64
N VAL A 192 -27.70 7.22 0.04
CA VAL A 192 -26.63 6.28 -0.27
C VAL A 192 -27.27 5.01 -0.80
N LYS A 193 -27.01 4.69 -2.07
CA LYS A 193 -27.50 3.46 -2.70
C LYS A 193 -26.39 2.42 -2.73
N ILE A 194 -26.68 1.26 -2.14
CA ILE A 194 -25.76 0.12 -2.05
C ILE A 194 -26.41 -1.06 -2.78
N PRO A 195 -25.95 -1.44 -3.98
CA PRO A 195 -26.51 -2.59 -4.71
C PRO A 195 -26.09 -3.90 -4.02
N VAL A 196 -27.06 -4.55 -3.37
CA VAL A 196 -26.82 -5.81 -2.62
C VAL A 196 -26.99 -7.03 -3.50
N PHE A 197 -27.95 -7.02 -4.43
CA PHE A 197 -28.28 -8.18 -5.25
C PHE A 197 -28.58 -7.78 -6.70
N GLN A 198 -28.01 -8.50 -7.65
CA GLN A 198 -28.30 -8.37 -9.07
C GLN A 198 -28.44 -9.75 -9.71
N ALA A 199 -29.43 -9.91 -10.59
CA ALA A 199 -29.64 -11.12 -11.36
C ALA A 199 -29.98 -10.78 -12.81
N SER A 200 -29.27 -11.41 -13.74
CA SER A 200 -29.55 -11.31 -15.18
C SER A 200 -29.58 -12.72 -15.78
N PHE A 201 -30.66 -13.02 -16.50
CA PHE A 201 -30.96 -14.32 -17.09
C PHE A 201 -30.93 -14.25 -18.62
#